data_AF-A0A1J5F172-F1
#
_entry.id   AF-A0A1J5F172-F1
#
_cell.length_a   1.000
_cell.length_b   1.000
_cell.length_c   1.000
_cell.angle_alpha   90.00
_cell.angle_beta   90.00
_cell.angle_gamma   90.00
#
_symmetry.space_group_name_H-M   'P 1'
#
loop_
_entity.id
_entity.type
_entity.pdbx_description
1 polymer ?
#
loop_
_entity_poly.entity_id
_entity_poly.type
_entity_poly.pdbx_seq_one_letter_code
_entity_poly.pdbx_strand_id
1 'polypeptide(L)'
;MGVNALVHRVLKEAGIREERFNLRWASAAEAPRFVKLITDFTNTIKELGPLGAAEGLAPDEVKVRIQKALDLVSSQKLRVSFGNVTKAIRKEVPKVDDAVMADMVEEKLAKTISAAFGAAE
;
A
#
# COMPACT_ATOMS: atom_id res chain seq x y z
N MET A 1 -10.74 0.22 -1.05
CA MET A 1 -10.43 -0.12 -2.46
C MET A 1 -9.25 0.72 -2.96
N GLY A 2 -9.40 1.98 -3.39
CA GLY A 2 -8.28 2.73 -3.99
C GLY A 2 -7.03 2.97 -3.12
N VAL A 3 -7.19 3.24 -1.82
CA VAL A 3 -6.05 3.46 -0.91
C VAL A 3 -5.24 2.18 -0.70
N ASN A 4 -5.88 1.00 -0.80
CA ASN A 4 -5.20 -0.28 -0.63
C ASN A 4 -4.12 -0.46 -1.72
N ALA A 5 -4.50 -0.26 -2.97
CA ALA A 5 -3.57 -0.31 -4.12
C ALA A 5 -2.41 0.68 -4.00
N LEU A 6 -2.69 1.91 -3.54
CA LEU A 6 -1.64 2.91 -3.34
C LEU A 6 -0.63 2.48 -2.27
N VAL A 7 -1.10 1.97 -1.12
CA VAL A 7 -0.22 1.54 -0.03
C VAL A 7 0.61 0.33 -0.45
N HIS A 8 0.00 -0.67 -1.09
CA HIS A 8 0.72 -1.83 -1.64
C HIS A 8 1.80 -1.40 -2.62
N ARG A 9 1.49 -0.50 -3.56
CA ARG A 9 2.51 0.02 -4.48
C ARG A 9 3.65 0.74 -3.77
N VAL A 10 3.35 1.58 -2.78
CA VAL A 10 4.38 2.32 -2.02
C VAL A 10 5.25 1.37 -1.20
N LEU A 11 4.67 0.34 -0.58
CA LEU A 11 5.44 -0.67 0.15
C LEU A 11 6.38 -1.45 -0.77
N LYS A 12 5.87 -1.85 -1.95
CA LYS A 12 6.67 -2.52 -2.99
C LYS A 12 7.88 -1.68 -3.40
N GLU A 13 7.67 -0.38 -3.64
CA GLU A 13 8.73 0.55 -4.00
C GLU A 13 9.73 0.78 -2.85
N ALA A 14 9.24 0.79 -1.61
CA ALA A 14 10.08 0.82 -0.41
C ALA A 14 10.85 -0.50 -0.16
N GLY A 15 10.63 -1.54 -0.97
CA GLY A 15 11.21 -2.87 -0.77
C GLY A 15 10.70 -3.58 0.49
N ILE A 16 9.50 -3.22 0.95
CA ILE A 16 8.82 -3.86 2.06
C ILE A 16 7.75 -4.77 1.49
N ARG A 17 7.65 -6.00 2.02
CA ARG A 17 6.62 -6.95 1.57
C ARG A 17 5.21 -6.42 1.78
N GLU A 18 4.41 -6.48 0.73
CA GLU A 18 3.05 -5.95 0.65
C GLU A 18 2.11 -6.65 1.64
N GLU A 19 2.39 -7.91 1.97
CA GLU A 19 1.66 -8.73 2.95
C GLU A 19 1.72 -8.17 4.37
N ARG A 20 2.64 -7.25 4.65
CA ARG A 20 2.70 -6.52 5.93
C ARG A 20 1.56 -5.51 6.10
N PHE A 21 0.79 -5.26 5.04
CA PHE A 21 -0.41 -4.43 5.07
C PHE A 21 -1.61 -5.18 4.52
N ASN A 22 -2.73 -5.09 5.23
CA ASN A 22 -3.99 -5.70 4.82
C ASN A 22 -5.17 -4.81 5.20
N LEU A 23 -6.08 -4.58 4.26
CA LEU A 23 -7.30 -3.82 4.47
C LEU A 23 -8.51 -4.71 4.16
N ARG A 24 -9.24 -5.14 5.19
CA ARG A 24 -10.40 -6.04 5.06
C ARG A 24 -11.61 -5.48 5.79
N TRP A 25 -12.78 -5.73 5.23
CA TRP A 25 -14.06 -5.34 5.82
C TRP A 25 -14.64 -6.46 6.68
N ALA A 26 -15.12 -6.08 7.85
CA ALA A 26 -15.99 -6.88 8.72
C ALA A 26 -16.98 -5.94 9.39
N SER A 27 -18.26 -6.29 9.36
CA SER A 27 -19.31 -5.57 10.07
C SER A 27 -19.37 -5.98 11.54
N ALA A 28 -20.07 -5.18 12.37
CA ALA A 28 -20.26 -5.47 13.79
C ALA A 28 -20.99 -6.82 14.06
N ALA A 29 -21.77 -7.31 13.10
CA ALA A 29 -22.47 -8.59 13.18
C ALA A 29 -21.59 -9.80 12.79
N GLU A 30 -20.40 -9.58 12.24
CA GLU A 30 -19.52 -10.63 11.71
C GLU A 30 -18.37 -10.97 12.66
N ALA A 31 -18.65 -11.17 13.96
CA ALA A 31 -17.62 -11.46 14.97
C ALA A 31 -16.70 -12.65 14.59
N PRO A 32 -17.20 -13.80 14.10
CA PRO A 32 -16.33 -14.91 13.69
C PRO A 32 -15.39 -14.55 12.53
N ARG A 33 -15.83 -13.70 11.59
CA ARG A 33 -15.01 -13.23 10.47
C ARG A 33 -13.92 -12.30 10.96
N PHE A 34 -14.24 -11.39 11.87
CA PHE A 34 -13.24 -10.50 12.46
C PHE A 34 -12.13 -11.30 13.14
N VAL A 35 -12.49 -12.27 13.99
CA VAL A 35 -11.53 -13.16 14.65
C VAL A 35 -10.64 -13.86 13.64
N LYS A 36 -11.22 -14.42 12.57
CA LYS A 36 -10.47 -15.07 11.50
C LYS A 36 -9.49 -14.10 10.81
N LEU A 37 -9.96 -12.92 10.38
CA LEU A 37 -9.12 -11.94 9.68
C LEU A 37 -7.92 -11.50 10.52
N ILE A 38 -8.12 -11.23 11.81
CA ILE A 38 -7.03 -10.86 12.72
C ILE A 38 -6.07 -12.02 12.97
N THR A 39 -6.60 -13.24 13.14
CA THR A 39 -5.79 -14.44 13.34
C THR A 39 -4.90 -14.73 12.12
N ASP A 40 -5.49 -14.72 10.92
CA ASP A 40 -4.79 -14.96 9.66
C ASP A 40 -3.67 -13.92 9.46
N PHE A 41 -3.99 -12.63 9.65
CA PHE A 41 -2.98 -11.57 9.53
C PHE A 41 -1.86 -11.70 10.58
N THR A 42 -2.21 -12.05 11.82
CA THR A 42 -1.21 -12.27 12.88
C THR A 42 -0.27 -13.42 12.54
N ASN A 43 -0.79 -14.51 11.98
CA ASN A 43 0.02 -15.64 11.54
C ASN A 43 0.95 -15.25 10.40
N THR A 44 0.43 -14.51 9.41
CA THR A 44 1.27 -13.93 8.35
C THR A 44 2.41 -13.12 8.97
N ILE A 45 2.14 -12.13 9.82
CA ILE A 45 3.20 -11.31 10.44
C ILE A 45 4.22 -12.14 11.24
N LYS A 46 3.78 -13.19 11.94
CA LYS A 46 4.69 -14.11 12.65
C LYS A 46 5.62 -14.86 11.69
N GLU A 47 5.09 -15.39 10.58
CA GLU A 47 5.87 -16.04 9.52
C GLU A 47 6.85 -15.05 8.86
N LEU A 48 6.41 -13.80 8.70
CA LEU A 48 7.21 -12.73 8.14
C LEU A 48 8.34 -12.26 9.06
N GLY A 49 8.22 -12.49 10.36
CA GLY A 49 9.14 -12.02 11.38
C GLY A 49 9.19 -10.49 11.52
N PRO A 50 10.16 -9.98 12.29
CA PRO A 50 10.39 -8.54 12.46
C PRO A 50 10.49 -7.81 11.13
N LEU A 51 10.13 -6.53 11.12
CA LEU A 51 10.18 -5.69 9.92
C LEU A 51 11.64 -5.58 9.42
N GLY A 52 11.87 -5.94 8.15
CA GLY A 52 13.21 -6.03 7.57
C GLY A 52 13.78 -7.44 7.54
N ALA A 53 13.37 -8.33 8.45
CA ALA A 53 13.99 -9.66 8.58
C ALA A 53 13.80 -10.52 7.32
N ALA A 54 12.59 -10.57 6.80
CA ALA A 54 12.29 -11.32 5.59
C ALA A 54 12.59 -10.55 4.30
N GLU A 55 12.79 -9.23 4.40
CA GLU A 55 13.26 -8.38 3.31
C GLU A 55 14.80 -8.41 3.20
N GLY A 56 15.49 -8.99 4.18
CA GLY A 56 16.96 -9.02 4.25
C GLY A 56 17.60 -7.66 4.54
N LEU A 57 16.85 -6.74 5.16
CA LEU A 57 17.26 -5.35 5.39
C LEU A 57 17.72 -5.13 6.83
N ALA A 58 18.77 -4.32 7.01
CA ALA A 58 19.19 -3.88 8.34
C ALA A 58 18.14 -2.94 8.97
N PRO A 59 17.98 -2.92 10.31
CA PRO A 59 16.97 -2.09 10.97
C PRO A 59 17.05 -0.59 10.63
N ASP A 60 18.26 -0.05 10.45
CA ASP A 60 18.43 1.36 10.11
C ASP A 60 18.11 1.65 8.64
N GLU A 61 18.39 0.69 7.74
CA GLU A 61 17.98 0.80 6.35
C GLU A 61 16.45 0.78 6.21
N VAL A 62 15.77 -0.10 6.95
CA VAL A 62 14.31 -0.16 7.00
C VAL A 62 13.72 1.20 7.42
N LYS A 63 14.26 1.83 8.46
CA LYS A 63 13.79 3.15 8.91
C LYS A 63 13.92 4.19 7.81
N VAL A 64 15.06 4.24 7.12
CA VAL A 64 15.28 5.19 6.02
C VAL A 64 14.29 4.97 4.88
N ARG A 65 14.07 3.72 4.47
CA ARG A 65 13.13 3.40 3.37
C ARG A 65 11.68 3.72 3.74
N ILE A 66 11.26 3.41 4.96
CA ILE A 66 9.92 3.74 5.45
C ILE A 66 9.73 5.26 5.59
N GLN A 67 10.76 5.98 6.04
CA GLN A 67 10.68 7.44 6.13
C GLN A 67 10.52 8.07 4.74
N LYS A 68 11.30 7.62 3.74
CA LYS A 68 11.13 8.07 2.35
C LYS A 68 9.71 7.79 1.83
N ALA A 69 9.18 6.60 2.12
CA ALA A 69 7.81 6.25 1.79
C ALA A 69 6.79 7.18 2.45
N LEU A 70 7.00 7.49 3.74
CA LEU A 70 6.15 8.40 4.53
C LEU A 70 6.17 9.83 3.97
N ASP A 71 7.34 10.35 3.63
CA ASP A 71 7.51 11.69 3.06
C ASP A 71 6.79 11.80 1.70
N LEU A 72 6.91 10.75 0.87
CA LEU A 72 6.22 10.65 -0.41
C LEU A 72 4.69 10.70 -0.25
N VAL A 73 4.11 9.85 0.61
CA VAL A 73 2.65 9.82 0.81
C VAL A 73 2.12 11.07 1.51
N SER A 74 2.97 11.76 2.27
CA SER A 74 2.65 13.04 2.91
C SER A 74 2.69 14.21 1.92
N SER A 75 3.40 14.06 0.81
CA SER A 75 3.52 15.10 -0.22
C SER A 75 2.15 15.52 -0.77
N GLN A 76 1.95 16.83 -0.92
CA GLN A 76 0.73 17.37 -1.52
C GLN A 76 0.59 16.90 -2.98
N LYS A 77 1.71 16.80 -3.72
CA LYS A 77 1.73 16.37 -5.11
C LYS A 77 1.13 14.97 -5.28
N LEU A 78 1.55 13.99 -4.48
CA LEU A 78 1.00 12.64 -4.58
C LEU A 78 -0.48 12.61 -4.16
N ARG A 79 -0.85 13.31 -3.07
CA ARG A 79 -2.24 13.38 -2.62
C ARG A 79 -3.19 13.96 -3.68
N VAL A 80 -2.81 15.06 -4.32
CA VAL A 80 -3.62 15.69 -5.39
C VAL A 80 -3.70 14.79 -6.61
N SER A 81 -2.57 14.19 -7.02
CA SER A 81 -2.52 13.28 -8.17
C SER A 81 -3.43 12.06 -7.96
N PHE A 82 -3.35 11.41 -6.79
CA PHE A 82 -4.23 10.30 -6.42
C PHE A 82 -5.71 10.72 -6.36
N GLY A 83 -6.02 11.92 -5.85
CA GLY A 83 -7.38 12.48 -5.89
C GLY A 83 -7.92 12.63 -7.32
N ASN A 84 -7.08 13.04 -8.27
CA ASN A 84 -7.48 13.13 -9.68
C ASN A 84 -7.71 11.75 -10.31
N VAL A 85 -6.85 10.77 -10.00
CA VAL A 85 -7.04 9.38 -10.48
C VAL A 85 -8.36 8.81 -9.97
N THR A 86 -8.64 8.93 -8.67
CA THR A 86 -9.88 8.42 -8.09
C THR A 86 -11.12 9.13 -8.64
N LYS A 87 -11.04 10.43 -8.93
CA LYS A 87 -12.11 11.19 -9.61
C LYS A 87 -12.37 10.70 -11.02
N ALA A 88 -11.32 10.41 -11.80
CA ALA A 88 -11.44 9.85 -13.15
C ALA A 88 -12.12 8.49 -13.12
N ILE A 89 -11.66 7.59 -12.23
CA ILE A 89 -12.23 6.24 -12.09
C ILE A 89 -13.72 6.30 -11.75
N ARG A 90 -14.12 7.16 -10.82
CA ARG A 90 -15.55 7.33 -10.46
C ARG A 90 -16.43 7.77 -11.64
N LYS A 91 -15.86 8.48 -12.62
CA LYS A 91 -16.58 8.99 -13.78
C LYS A 91 -16.63 7.97 -14.92
N GLU A 92 -15.56 7.21 -15.12
CA GLU A 92 -15.34 6.37 -16.30
C GLU A 92 -15.69 4.90 -16.06
N VAL A 93 -15.68 4.44 -14.81
CA VAL A 93 -15.86 3.03 -14.46
C VAL A 93 -17.21 2.84 -13.74
N PRO A 94 -18.19 2.14 -14.36
CA PRO A 94 -19.51 1.90 -13.76
C PRO A 94 -19.46 1.08 -12.47
N LYS A 95 -18.48 0.16 -12.37
CA LYS A 95 -18.26 -0.68 -11.20
C LYS A 95 -16.78 -0.70 -10.86
N VAL A 96 -16.45 -0.09 -9.73
CA VAL A 96 -15.10 -0.10 -9.20
C VAL A 96 -14.87 -1.39 -8.43
N ASP A 97 -13.91 -2.19 -8.88
CA ASP A 97 -13.32 -3.27 -8.08
C ASP A 97 -11.84 -2.98 -7.78
N ASP A 98 -11.24 -3.85 -6.96
CA ASP A 98 -9.86 -3.67 -6.50
C ASP A 98 -8.83 -3.85 -7.62
N ALA A 99 -9.12 -4.66 -8.65
CA ALA A 99 -8.20 -4.89 -9.76
C ALA A 99 -8.11 -3.65 -10.66
N VAL A 100 -9.25 -3.08 -11.04
CA VAL A 100 -9.31 -1.84 -11.83
C VAL A 100 -8.61 -0.69 -11.09
N MET A 101 -8.73 -0.63 -9.76
CA MET A 101 -8.04 0.36 -8.95
C MET A 101 -6.51 0.15 -8.93
N ALA A 102 -6.05 -1.10 -8.84
CA ALA A 102 -4.63 -1.44 -8.88
C ALA A 102 -4.00 -1.05 -10.22
N ASP A 103 -4.63 -1.44 -11.33
CA ASP A 103 -4.14 -1.16 -12.69
C ASP A 103 -4.03 0.35 -12.95
N MET A 104 -5.00 1.13 -12.49
CA MET A 104 -5.00 2.58 -12.69
C MET A 104 -3.99 3.32 -11.80
N VAL A 105 -3.76 2.83 -10.58
CA VAL A 105 -2.67 3.33 -9.72
C VAL A 105 -1.33 3.02 -10.36
N GLU A 106 -1.16 1.82 -10.90
CA GLU A 106 0.04 1.41 -11.60
C GLU A 106 0.29 2.28 -12.85
N GLU A 107 -0.70 2.44 -13.72
CA GLU A 107 -0.58 3.21 -14.96
C GLU A 107 -0.28 4.70 -14.71
N LYS A 108 -1.01 5.31 -13.78
CA LYS A 108 -1.00 6.78 -13.61
C LYS A 108 -0.06 7.27 -12.51
N LEU A 109 0.24 6.44 -11.50
CA LEU A 109 1.03 6.86 -10.34
C LEU A 109 2.37 6.14 -10.21
N ALA A 110 2.60 4.99 -10.87
CA ALA A 110 3.88 4.29 -10.74
C ALA A 110 5.08 5.16 -11.12
N LYS A 111 4.97 5.98 -12.18
CA LYS A 111 6.05 6.91 -12.56
C LYS A 111 6.32 7.98 -11.49
N THR A 112 5.27 8.52 -10.86
CA THR A 112 5.41 9.54 -9.82
C THR A 112 6.00 8.94 -8.54
N ILE A 113 5.58 7.72 -8.19
CA ILE A 113 6.05 6.98 -7.02
C ILE A 113 7.50 6.57 -7.24
N SER A 114 7.82 5.90 -8.36
CA SER A 114 9.19 5.44 -8.66
C SER A 114 10.17 6.60 -8.80
N ALA A 115 9.77 7.71 -9.43
CA ALA A 115 10.63 8.90 -9.53
C ALA A 115 10.94 9.53 -8.16
N ALA A 116 10.03 9.42 -7.18
CA ALA A 116 10.28 9.94 -5.84
C ALA A 116 11.24 9.06 -5.02
N PHE A 117 11.32 7.75 -5.33
CA PHE A 117 12.31 6.85 -4.73
C PHE A 117 13.65 6.86 -5.46
N GLY A 118 13.66 7.07 -6.79
CA GLY A 118 14.86 7.11 -7.63
C GLY A 118 15.57 8.47 -7.74
N ALA A 119 15.01 9.56 -7.22
CA ALA A 119 15.65 10.89 -7.21
C ALA A 119 16.69 11.08 -6.09
N ALA A 120 17.21 9.98 -5.53
CA ALA A 120 18.25 9.98 -4.51
C ALA A 120 19.45 9.15 -5.00
N GLU A 121 20.02 9.57 -6.11
CA GLU A 121 21.38 9.23 -6.55
C GLU A 121 22.08 10.52 -7.01
#